data_AF-A0AAD6Q100-F1
#
_entry.id   AF-A0AAD6Q100-F1
#
_cell.length_a   1.000
_cell.length_b   1.000
_cell.length_c   1.000
_cell.angle_alpha   90.00
_cell.angle_beta   90.00
_cell.angle_gamma   90.00
#
_symmetry.space_group_name_H-M   'P 1'
#
loop_
_entity.id
_entity.type
_entity.pdbx_description
1 polymer ?
#
loop_
_entity_poly.entity_id
_entity_poly.type
_entity_poly.pdbx_seq_one_letter_code
_entity_poly.pdbx_strand_id
1 'polypeptide(L)'
;MAPSATASESPSPSTTLDTTENNLQPFFVLHRARSRKSEKKPTGTWKTRRRIDLSPSLPKNGENIDAEKAEAWDDCRHVSIRMEAFDDVWSKIKSTIKDVLRDINTNVFNEIHHWVCESFNMITSYATPTFPEATGSFPIVTDAASKQLFTGLVLTKNMEFVDDLLTFEELGSYLRSQGCHVANLSSMEFSVKNGIGGCLRSLLRQFLMVTLDAADVSILATWYREQGSCNNPVVIIIEDMERCSGSVLSDFILMLSEWVLKIPVVLIMGVATTIDAPKSILQSNALHHLCPCKFILGTPPERMDAVVEAVLVKQCSGFGISHKVAVFMRNYFVSQDGTITSFIRALKIVCAQHFFMEPLSFMLCFLLGDDNLMLQGEKYGLSPEMMLKHALNLPSYQSYGRNKIAKQHGETLVNGLAELKKLQCQWSIVILCLYEAGKCDKVTLLDLFCEALDPESFKSRAPDNGGGLENDSGVSSSDCYKHQQYYTTPNSGFICQAVRKLRDLPAVQLRKLLKGWEKYTVNVPQIHDKVKKLLSEVKFEDGKSLGQDLSTISKRHASRKHLKIEDSKAVNEKAAKLLESMVRNYMQPLECVPFHEIVCFKNVNALQTVSV
;
A
#
# COMPACT_ATOMS: atom_id res chain seq x y z
N MET A 1 -20.75 80.07 -8.04
CA MET A 1 -20.50 80.61 -9.39
C MET A 1 -19.68 79.59 -10.16
N ALA A 2 -20.24 78.97 -11.19
CA ALA A 2 -19.44 78.44 -12.31
C ALA A 2 -19.24 79.60 -13.30
N PRO A 3 -18.11 79.66 -14.03
CA PRO A 3 -18.09 79.20 -15.44
C PRO A 3 -16.78 78.45 -15.81
N SER A 4 -16.80 77.36 -16.62
CA SER A 4 -16.89 77.24 -18.10
C SER A 4 -15.63 77.71 -18.86
N ALA A 5 -14.87 76.78 -19.46
CA ALA A 5 -14.79 76.48 -20.92
C ALA A 5 -13.85 77.48 -21.68
N THR A 6 -12.95 77.14 -22.62
CA THR A 6 -13.04 76.31 -23.84
C THR A 6 -11.65 76.14 -24.50
N ALA A 7 -11.52 75.06 -25.32
CA ALA A 7 -10.67 74.75 -26.49
C ALA A 7 -9.71 75.84 -27.07
N SER A 8 -8.52 75.56 -27.60
CA SER A 8 -8.14 74.66 -28.73
C SER A 8 -6.59 74.50 -28.71
N GLU A 9 -5.94 73.40 -29.10
CA GLU A 9 -5.68 72.97 -30.49
C GLU A 9 -5.01 71.58 -30.47
N SER A 10 -5.31 70.77 -31.48
CA SER A 10 -4.61 69.52 -31.84
C SER A 10 -3.95 69.72 -33.21
N PRO A 11 -2.81 69.06 -33.52
CA PRO A 11 -2.90 67.72 -34.10
C PRO A 11 -1.81 66.70 -33.68
N SER A 12 -2.25 65.43 -33.62
CA SER A 12 -1.52 64.14 -33.59
C SER A 12 -0.65 63.89 -34.85
N PRO A 13 0.23 62.86 -35.00
CA PRO A 13 0.20 61.50 -34.37
C PRO A 13 1.56 60.90 -33.95
N SER A 14 1.65 59.95 -33.01
CA SER A 14 1.57 58.50 -33.25
C SER A 14 1.85 57.79 -31.90
N THR A 15 0.86 57.13 -31.30
CA THR A 15 0.69 55.67 -31.26
C THR A 15 1.86 54.87 -30.66
N THR A 16 1.94 54.83 -29.34
CA THR A 16 2.24 53.59 -28.60
C THR A 16 1.11 53.36 -27.62
N LEU A 17 0.23 52.42 -27.97
CA LEU A 17 -0.82 51.92 -27.10
C LEU A 17 -0.15 50.98 -26.09
N ASP A 18 0.31 51.53 -24.97
CA ASP A 18 0.71 50.72 -23.84
C ASP A 18 -0.51 49.92 -23.37
N THR A 19 -0.44 48.63 -23.64
CA THR A 19 -1.41 47.65 -23.18
C THR A 19 -1.07 47.36 -21.74
N THR A 20 -1.59 48.17 -20.81
CA THR A 20 -1.50 47.87 -19.39
C THR A 20 -2.36 46.64 -19.11
N GLU A 21 -1.71 45.48 -19.13
CA GLU A 21 -2.25 44.23 -18.60
C GLU A 21 -2.67 44.47 -17.15
N ASN A 22 -3.98 44.49 -16.92
CA ASN A 22 -4.59 44.47 -15.59
C ASN A 22 -4.26 43.13 -14.90
N ASN A 23 -3.06 43.05 -14.33
CA ASN A 23 -2.54 41.94 -13.53
C ASN A 23 -3.12 41.92 -12.11
N LEU A 24 -4.45 41.86 -11.95
CA LEU A 24 -5.10 41.80 -10.63
C LEU A 24 -6.18 40.72 -10.48
N GLN A 25 -6.08 39.60 -11.20
CA GLN A 25 -6.83 38.39 -10.85
C GLN A 25 -5.90 37.18 -10.70
N PRO A 26 -5.67 36.66 -9.47
CA PRO A 26 -4.80 35.51 -9.22
C PRO A 26 -5.41 34.17 -9.66
N PHE A 27 -6.68 34.15 -10.08
CA PHE A 27 -7.38 32.95 -10.52
C PHE A 27 -8.20 33.23 -11.77
N PHE A 28 -8.07 32.37 -12.78
CA PHE A 28 -8.89 32.39 -13.99
C PHE A 28 -9.86 31.21 -13.96
N VAL A 29 -11.16 31.50 -14.02
CA VAL A 29 -12.20 30.46 -14.14
C VAL A 29 -12.46 30.20 -15.62
N LEU A 30 -11.95 29.07 -16.13
CA LEU A 30 -12.24 28.61 -17.48
C LEU A 30 -13.64 27.98 -17.52
N HIS A 31 -14.64 28.76 -17.93
CA HIS A 31 -15.97 28.21 -18.18
C HIS A 31 -15.97 27.36 -19.45
N ARG A 32 -16.41 26.09 -19.34
CA ARG A 32 -16.73 25.26 -20.51
C ARG A 32 -17.81 25.96 -21.31
N ALA A 33 -17.56 26.25 -22.60
CA ALA A 33 -18.52 26.94 -23.45
C ALA A 33 -19.87 26.20 -23.43
N ARG A 34 -20.88 26.83 -22.83
CA ARG A 34 -22.25 26.30 -22.80
C ARG A 34 -22.71 26.18 -24.26
N SER A 35 -23.05 24.98 -24.71
CA SER A 35 -23.60 24.78 -26.06
C SER A 35 -24.90 25.57 -26.18
N ARG A 36 -24.85 26.77 -26.76
CA ARG A 36 -26.06 27.52 -27.10
C ARG A 36 -26.77 26.73 -28.18
N LYS A 37 -27.83 26.01 -27.80
CA LYS A 37 -28.88 25.58 -28.73
C LYS A 37 -29.36 26.84 -29.46
N SER A 38 -29.11 26.90 -30.76
CA SER A 38 -29.43 28.04 -31.61
C SER A 38 -30.93 28.08 -31.88
N GLU A 39 -31.68 28.79 -31.04
CA GLU A 39 -32.95 29.39 -31.44
C GLU A 39 -32.75 30.89 -31.61
N LYS A 40 -32.57 31.32 -32.87
CA LYS A 40 -33.17 32.53 -33.46
C LYS A 40 -32.65 32.73 -34.89
N LYS A 41 -33.62 32.94 -35.79
CA LYS A 41 -33.45 33.23 -37.23
C LYS A 41 -32.52 34.42 -37.48
N PRO A 42 -31.76 34.44 -38.60
CA PRO A 42 -30.85 35.52 -38.92
C PRO A 42 -31.59 36.65 -39.65
N THR A 43 -31.44 37.88 -39.14
CA THR A 43 -31.69 39.12 -39.89
C THR A 43 -30.43 39.97 -39.82
N GLY A 44 -29.88 40.31 -40.99
CA GLY A 44 -29.08 41.52 -41.16
C GLY A 44 -27.55 41.39 -41.17
N THR A 45 -27.01 41.35 -42.40
CA THR A 45 -25.90 42.19 -42.87
C THR A 45 -24.46 41.92 -42.38
N TRP A 46 -23.81 40.98 -43.09
CA TRP A 46 -22.47 41.05 -43.69
C TRP A 46 -21.49 42.13 -43.18
N LYS A 47 -20.46 41.73 -42.42
CA LYS A 47 -19.08 42.23 -42.59
C LYS A 47 -18.07 41.11 -42.34
N THR A 48 -17.39 40.77 -43.42
CA THR A 48 -16.33 39.77 -43.57
C THR A 48 -15.15 40.04 -42.63
N ARG A 49 -14.80 39.09 -41.75
CA ARG A 49 -13.50 39.07 -41.07
C ARG A 49 -12.85 37.70 -41.29
N ARG A 50 -11.69 37.74 -41.96
CA ARG A 50 -10.89 36.61 -42.44
C ARG A 50 -10.55 35.65 -41.29
N ARG A 51 -10.83 34.36 -41.46
CA ARG A 51 -10.36 33.26 -40.63
C ARG A 51 -9.12 32.68 -41.31
N ILE A 52 -8.01 32.62 -40.59
CA ILE A 52 -6.79 31.94 -41.02
C ILE A 52 -7.01 30.46 -40.68
N ASP A 53 -7.18 29.63 -41.71
CA ASP A 53 -7.07 28.16 -41.61
C ASP A 53 -5.60 27.79 -41.82
N LEU A 54 -4.98 27.21 -40.80
CA LEU A 54 -3.72 26.46 -40.93
C LEU A 54 -4.05 24.99 -40.72
N SER A 55 -4.45 24.32 -41.79
CA SER A 55 -4.40 22.86 -41.92
C SER A 55 -3.60 22.57 -43.19
N PRO A 56 -2.54 21.74 -43.16
CA PRO A 56 -1.79 21.44 -44.37
C PRO A 56 -2.59 20.46 -45.23
N SER A 57 -2.97 20.91 -46.42
CA SER A 57 -3.54 20.08 -47.48
C SER A 57 -2.46 19.20 -48.10
N LEU A 58 -2.62 17.87 -48.00
CA LEU A 58 -1.82 16.88 -48.73
C LEU A 58 -2.28 16.82 -50.20
N PRO A 59 -1.37 16.79 -51.20
CA PRO A 59 -1.79 16.73 -52.60
C PRO A 59 -2.32 15.34 -52.97
N LYS A 60 -3.45 15.33 -53.68
CA LYS A 60 -3.96 14.16 -54.39
C LYS A 60 -3.12 13.94 -55.64
N ASN A 61 -2.43 12.80 -55.72
CA ASN A 61 -2.20 12.11 -56.99
C ASN A 61 -2.75 10.70 -56.84
N GLY A 62 -3.76 10.38 -57.65
CA GLY A 62 -4.24 9.02 -57.83
C GLY A 62 -3.30 8.30 -58.78
N GLU A 63 -2.93 7.07 -58.44
CA GLU A 63 -3.21 5.86 -59.21
C GLU A 63 -2.47 4.68 -58.54
N ASN A 64 -3.25 3.64 -58.21
CA ASN A 64 -2.86 2.26 -57.94
C ASN A 64 -1.94 1.97 -56.74
N ILE A 65 -2.48 2.00 -55.51
CA ILE A 65 -2.06 1.11 -54.41
C ILE A 65 -3.32 0.66 -53.64
N ASP A 66 -4.21 -0.05 -54.33
CA ASP A 66 -5.32 -0.78 -53.70
C ASP A 66 -4.86 -2.22 -53.41
N ALA A 67 -4.13 -2.41 -52.30
CA ALA A 67 -3.94 -3.70 -51.64
C ALA A 67 -3.23 -3.62 -50.26
N GLU A 68 -2.49 -2.55 -49.94
CA GLU A 68 -1.61 -2.52 -48.74
C GLU A 68 -2.03 -1.51 -47.64
N LYS A 69 -3.25 -0.96 -47.70
CA LYS A 69 -3.74 0.05 -46.72
C LYS A 69 -4.82 -0.46 -45.75
N ALA A 70 -4.89 -1.77 -45.50
CA ALA A 70 -5.91 -2.37 -44.63
C ALA A 70 -5.41 -2.89 -43.26
N GLU A 71 -4.12 -2.74 -42.91
CA GLU A 71 -3.62 -3.19 -41.58
C GLU A 71 -2.73 -2.15 -40.88
N ALA A 72 -3.09 -0.87 -40.96
CA ALA A 72 -2.56 0.09 -39.99
C ALA A 72 -3.25 -0.18 -38.65
N TRP A 73 -2.50 -0.70 -37.68
CA TRP A 73 -2.86 -0.84 -36.27
C TRP A 73 -3.72 0.36 -35.82
N ASP A 74 -5.03 0.17 -35.64
CA ASP A 74 -5.96 1.23 -35.21
C ASP A 74 -5.68 1.57 -33.73
N ASP A 75 -4.63 2.35 -33.49
CA ASP A 75 -4.07 2.64 -32.17
C ASP A 75 -5.15 3.15 -31.20
N CYS A 76 -6.16 3.87 -31.70
CA CYS A 76 -7.28 4.39 -30.91
C CYS A 76 -8.13 3.30 -30.24
N ARG A 77 -8.49 2.22 -30.95
CA ARG A 77 -9.27 1.11 -30.33
C ARG A 77 -8.43 0.32 -29.33
N HIS A 78 -7.15 0.11 -29.65
CA HIS A 78 -6.23 -0.65 -28.80
C HIS A 78 -5.91 0.12 -27.51
N VAL A 79 -5.79 1.45 -27.57
CA VAL A 79 -5.64 2.30 -26.37
C VAL A 79 -6.84 2.16 -25.44
N SER A 80 -8.07 2.13 -25.96
CA SER A 80 -9.27 1.96 -25.14
C SER A 80 -9.29 0.61 -24.42
N ILE A 81 -8.91 -0.47 -25.10
CA ILE A 81 -8.86 -1.83 -24.51
C ILE A 81 -7.78 -1.89 -23.41
N ARG A 82 -6.61 -1.28 -23.64
CA ARG A 82 -5.54 -1.22 -22.63
C ARG A 82 -5.93 -0.37 -21.41
N MET A 83 -6.70 0.70 -21.61
CA MET A 83 -7.24 1.50 -20.51
C MET A 83 -8.26 0.72 -19.67
N GLU A 84 -9.19 0.00 -20.30
CA GLU A 84 -10.14 -0.87 -19.59
C GLU A 84 -9.39 -1.97 -18.81
N ALA A 85 -8.41 -2.62 -19.43
CA ALA A 85 -7.58 -3.62 -18.78
C ALA A 85 -6.78 -3.06 -17.60
N PHE A 86 -6.26 -1.83 -17.72
CA PHE A 86 -5.62 -1.14 -16.61
C PHE A 86 -6.59 -0.90 -15.45
N ASP A 87 -7.80 -0.40 -15.73
CA ASP A 87 -8.79 -0.11 -14.69
C ASP A 87 -9.20 -1.38 -13.94
N ASP A 88 -9.39 -2.49 -14.65
CA ASP A 88 -9.69 -3.80 -14.04
C ASP A 88 -8.54 -4.30 -13.14
N VAL A 89 -7.32 -4.32 -13.68
CA VAL A 89 -6.12 -4.78 -12.97
C VAL A 89 -5.82 -3.89 -11.76
N TRP A 90 -5.88 -2.57 -11.92
CA TRP A 90 -5.63 -1.63 -10.84
C TRP A 90 -6.72 -1.68 -9.78
N SER A 91 -7.99 -1.85 -10.16
CA SER A 91 -9.08 -2.00 -9.19
C SER A 91 -8.87 -3.23 -8.29
N LYS A 92 -8.42 -4.35 -8.87
CA LYS A 92 -8.05 -5.57 -8.13
C LYS A 92 -6.84 -5.38 -7.22
N ILE A 93 -5.79 -4.72 -7.70
CA ILE A 93 -4.61 -4.37 -6.88
C ILE A 93 -5.05 -3.48 -5.70
N LYS A 94 -5.82 -2.42 -5.98
CA LYS A 94 -6.29 -1.46 -4.98
C LYS A 94 -7.18 -2.12 -3.94
N SER A 95 -8.11 -2.99 -4.33
CA SER A 95 -8.95 -3.72 -3.37
C SER A 95 -8.11 -4.65 -2.49
N THR A 96 -7.18 -5.39 -3.08
CA THR A 96 -6.26 -6.27 -2.35
C THR A 96 -5.43 -5.49 -1.33
N ILE A 97 -4.87 -4.34 -1.71
CA ILE A 97 -4.12 -3.46 -0.80
C ILE A 97 -5.02 -3.02 0.36
N LYS A 98 -6.25 -2.58 0.08
CA LYS A 98 -7.20 -2.15 1.12
C LYS A 98 -7.52 -3.28 2.09
N ASP A 99 -7.78 -4.48 1.58
CA ASP A 99 -8.09 -5.65 2.40
C ASP A 99 -6.91 -6.04 3.29
N VAL A 100 -5.69 -6.06 2.74
CA VAL A 100 -4.47 -6.38 3.49
C VAL A 100 -4.20 -5.37 4.61
N LEU A 101 -4.33 -4.07 4.33
CA LEU A 101 -4.13 -3.03 5.34
C LEU A 101 -5.17 -3.11 6.46
N ARG A 102 -6.41 -3.46 6.14
CA ARG A 102 -7.48 -3.70 7.12
C ARG A 102 -7.20 -4.94 7.97
N ASP A 103 -6.78 -6.03 7.34
CA ASP A 103 -6.53 -7.32 8.00
C ASP A 103 -5.40 -7.21 9.03
N ILE A 104 -4.35 -6.43 8.74
CA ILE A 104 -3.24 -6.18 9.68
C ILE A 104 -3.73 -5.58 11.00
N ASN A 105 -4.68 -4.65 10.94
CA ASN A 105 -5.15 -3.91 12.11
C ASN A 105 -6.39 -4.54 12.77
N THR A 106 -7.00 -5.57 12.16
CA THR A 106 -8.26 -6.16 12.65
C THR A 106 -8.17 -6.67 14.08
N ASN A 107 -7.06 -7.32 14.46
CA ASN A 107 -6.87 -7.81 15.83
C ASN A 107 -6.79 -6.65 16.82
N VAL A 108 -6.07 -5.59 16.48
CA VAL A 108 -5.93 -4.40 17.33
C VAL A 108 -7.28 -3.67 17.45
N PHE A 109 -8.06 -3.60 16.37
CA PHE A 109 -9.41 -3.03 16.40
C PHE A 109 -10.36 -3.82 17.31
N ASN A 110 -10.28 -5.15 17.28
CA ASN A 110 -11.04 -6.02 18.20
C ASN A 110 -10.63 -5.78 19.66
N GLU A 111 -9.33 -5.68 19.95
CA GLU A 111 -8.80 -5.38 21.29
C GLU A 111 -9.25 -4.00 21.79
N ILE A 112 -9.19 -2.97 20.94
CA ILE A 112 -9.67 -1.62 21.25
C ILE A 112 -11.16 -1.65 21.55
N HIS A 113 -11.97 -2.33 20.73
CA HIS A 113 -13.40 -2.43 20.96
C HIS A 113 -13.75 -3.12 22.28
N HIS A 114 -13.11 -4.24 22.59
CA HIS A 114 -13.28 -4.92 23.88
C HIS A 114 -12.97 -3.99 25.05
N TRP A 115 -11.84 -3.30 24.98
CA TRP A 115 -11.43 -2.34 25.99
C TRP A 115 -12.39 -1.14 26.11
N VAL A 116 -12.95 -0.64 25.01
CA VAL A 116 -13.98 0.42 25.02
C VAL A 116 -15.23 -0.06 25.76
N CYS A 117 -15.70 -1.29 25.51
CA CYS A 117 -16.84 -1.86 26.21
C CYS A 117 -16.58 -2.05 27.71
N GLU A 118 -15.40 -2.54 28.09
CA GLU A 118 -15.01 -2.66 29.49
C GLU A 118 -14.95 -1.30 30.20
N SER A 119 -14.35 -0.31 29.53
CA SER A 119 -14.26 1.06 30.04
C SER A 119 -15.65 1.68 30.22
N PHE A 120 -16.56 1.47 29.28
CA PHE A 120 -17.94 1.93 29.37
C PHE A 120 -18.69 1.31 30.55
N ASN A 121 -18.56 -0.01 30.74
CA ASN A 121 -19.16 -0.71 31.88
C ASN A 121 -18.61 -0.19 33.21
N MET A 122 -17.32 0.14 33.27
CA MET A 122 -16.74 0.78 34.45
C MET A 122 -17.30 2.19 34.69
N ILE A 123 -17.36 3.05 33.67
CA ILE A 123 -17.91 4.42 33.81
C ILE A 123 -19.35 4.37 34.32
N THR A 124 -20.18 3.54 33.68
CA THR A 124 -21.61 3.41 34.02
C THR A 124 -21.85 2.78 35.40
N SER A 125 -20.89 2.01 35.93
CA SER A 125 -20.98 1.49 37.30
C SER A 125 -20.81 2.57 38.39
N TYR A 126 -20.12 3.67 38.09
CA TYR A 126 -19.90 4.75 39.07
C TYR A 126 -21.14 5.60 39.30
N ALA A 127 -21.94 5.84 38.27
CA ALA A 127 -23.21 6.54 38.39
C ALA A 127 -24.11 6.27 37.19
N THR A 128 -25.40 6.04 37.45
CA THR A 128 -26.47 6.14 36.46
C THR A 128 -27.27 7.40 36.76
N PRO A 129 -26.97 8.54 36.11
CA PRO A 129 -27.65 9.79 36.42
C PRO A 129 -29.14 9.69 36.14
N THR A 130 -29.98 10.28 36.99
CA THR A 130 -31.41 10.42 36.71
C THR A 130 -31.65 11.38 35.53
N PHE A 131 -32.81 11.31 34.88
CA PHE A 131 -33.13 12.16 33.72
C PHE A 131 -32.88 13.68 33.96
N PRO A 132 -33.33 14.30 35.06
CA PRO A 132 -33.07 15.73 35.31
C PRO A 132 -31.59 16.03 35.61
N GLU A 133 -30.85 15.12 36.24
CA GLU A 133 -29.41 15.29 36.47
C GLU A 133 -28.63 15.20 35.17
N ALA A 134 -29.07 14.34 34.24
CA ALA A 134 -28.41 14.14 32.96
C ALA A 134 -28.63 15.28 31.97
N THR A 135 -29.82 15.89 31.96
CA THR A 135 -30.16 17.01 31.05
C THR A 135 -29.84 18.39 31.64
N GLY A 136 -29.46 18.46 32.93
CA GLY A 136 -29.04 19.71 33.55
C GLY A 136 -27.82 20.34 32.88
N SER A 137 -27.78 21.67 32.84
CA SER A 137 -26.75 22.46 32.16
C SER A 137 -25.35 22.43 32.80
N PHE A 138 -25.20 21.81 33.98
CA PHE A 138 -23.96 21.79 34.75
C PHE A 138 -23.46 20.37 35.05
N PRO A 139 -22.14 20.12 35.11
CA PRO A 139 -21.54 18.86 35.56
C PRO A 139 -22.09 18.34 36.90
N ILE A 140 -22.00 17.02 37.10
CA ILE A 140 -22.37 16.40 38.38
C ILE A 140 -21.18 16.50 39.33
N VAL A 141 -21.40 17.10 40.51
CA VAL A 141 -20.39 17.18 41.56
C VAL A 141 -20.12 15.78 42.11
N THR A 142 -18.93 15.25 41.85
CA THR A 142 -18.54 13.88 42.22
C THR A 142 -17.08 13.81 42.67
N ASP A 143 -16.69 12.67 43.24
CA ASP A 143 -15.34 12.41 43.71
C ASP A 143 -14.31 12.46 42.57
N ALA A 144 -13.05 12.75 42.91
CA ALA A 144 -11.98 12.88 41.94
C ALA A 144 -11.73 11.57 41.16
N ALA A 145 -11.98 10.41 41.77
CA ALA A 145 -11.82 9.11 41.12
C ALA A 145 -12.83 8.87 39.98
N SER A 146 -14.05 9.39 40.08
CA SER A 146 -15.09 9.24 39.05
C SER A 146 -14.94 10.19 37.86
N LYS A 147 -13.96 11.09 37.90
CA LYS A 147 -13.64 12.05 36.83
C LYS A 147 -12.48 11.59 35.93
N GLN A 148 -12.10 10.31 35.99
CA GLN A 148 -11.06 9.77 35.13
C GLN A 148 -11.63 9.43 33.74
N LEU A 149 -10.91 9.86 32.70
CA LEU A 149 -11.18 9.55 31.30
C LEU A 149 -10.34 8.36 30.85
N PHE A 150 -11.01 7.26 30.54
CA PHE A 150 -10.38 6.11 29.89
C PHE A 150 -9.83 6.53 28.52
N THR A 151 -8.53 6.35 28.33
CA THR A 151 -7.80 6.88 27.17
C THR A 151 -6.97 5.79 26.49
N GLY A 152 -7.31 5.43 25.26
CA GLY A 152 -6.56 4.49 24.44
C GLY A 152 -5.47 5.23 23.66
N LEU A 153 -4.21 5.01 24.02
CA LEU A 153 -3.04 5.52 23.29
C LEU A 153 -2.69 4.55 22.17
N VAL A 154 -3.01 4.94 20.93
CA VAL A 154 -2.77 4.16 19.72
C VAL A 154 -1.44 4.60 19.11
N LEU A 155 -0.42 3.77 19.30
CA LEU A 155 0.91 4.04 18.76
C LEU A 155 0.98 3.64 17.29
N THR A 156 1.17 4.63 16.42
CA THR A 156 1.35 4.38 14.98
C THR A 156 2.81 4.05 14.64
N LYS A 157 3.77 4.58 15.42
CA LYS A 157 5.23 4.49 15.17
C LYS A 157 5.64 5.05 13.80
N ASN A 158 4.88 6.01 13.31
CA ASN A 158 5.09 6.63 12.01
C ASN A 158 5.47 8.07 12.19
N MET A 159 6.53 8.48 11.49
CA MET A 159 6.88 9.90 11.43
C MET A 159 5.87 10.66 10.56
N GLU A 160 5.37 10.01 9.51
CA GLU A 160 4.40 10.58 8.57
C GLU A 160 2.96 10.10 8.87
N PHE A 161 2.07 11.06 9.07
CA PHE A 161 0.68 10.82 9.50
C PHE A 161 -0.28 10.43 8.34
N VAL A 162 0.14 10.62 7.08
CA VAL A 162 -0.73 10.42 5.89
C VAL A 162 -1.31 9.00 5.82
N ASP A 163 -0.50 7.99 6.16
CA ASP A 163 -0.93 6.58 6.12
C ASP A 163 -1.86 6.21 7.29
N ASP A 164 -1.83 7.00 8.37
CA ASP A 164 -2.58 6.72 9.59
C ASP A 164 -3.98 7.32 9.57
N LEU A 165 -4.19 8.41 8.82
CA LEU A 165 -5.49 9.03 8.64
C LEU A 165 -6.55 8.01 8.18
N LEU A 166 -6.23 7.21 7.15
CA LEU A 166 -7.11 6.15 6.67
C LEU A 166 -7.33 5.07 7.72
N THR A 167 -6.30 4.76 8.52
CA THR A 167 -6.40 3.74 9.58
C THR A 167 -7.35 4.20 10.70
N PHE A 168 -7.33 5.48 11.07
CA PHE A 168 -8.25 6.05 12.07
C PHE A 168 -9.68 6.22 11.52
N GLU A 169 -9.84 6.50 10.22
CA GLU A 169 -11.15 6.48 9.57
C GLU A 169 -11.76 5.06 9.58
N GLU A 170 -10.95 4.04 9.29
CA GLU A 170 -11.36 2.64 9.36
C GLU A 170 -11.67 2.20 10.79
N LEU A 171 -10.85 2.57 11.78
CA LEU A 171 -11.12 2.32 13.20
C LEU A 171 -12.45 2.94 13.62
N GLY A 172 -12.70 4.19 13.22
CA GLY A 172 -13.94 4.89 13.54
C GLY A 172 -15.15 4.22 12.89
N SER A 173 -15.02 3.78 11.64
CA SER A 173 -16.07 3.03 10.94
C SER A 173 -16.34 1.66 11.58
N TYR A 174 -15.29 0.95 11.99
CA TYR A 174 -15.37 -0.32 12.67
C TYR A 174 -16.11 -0.18 14.01
N LEU A 175 -15.74 0.78 14.86
CA LEU A 175 -16.41 1.01 16.14
C LEU A 175 -17.89 1.43 15.97
N ARG A 176 -18.22 2.24 14.95
CA ARG A 176 -19.63 2.55 14.62
C ARG A 176 -20.42 1.29 14.24
N SER A 177 -19.81 0.38 13.47
CA SER A 177 -20.46 -0.89 13.10
C SER A 177 -20.74 -1.81 14.29
N GLN A 178 -19.99 -1.66 15.38
CA GLN A 178 -20.18 -2.39 16.64
C GLN A 178 -21.18 -1.69 17.60
N GLY A 179 -21.78 -0.57 17.19
CA GLY A 179 -22.79 0.14 17.99
C GLY A 179 -22.26 1.30 18.84
N CYS A 180 -20.97 1.69 18.70
CA CYS A 180 -20.42 2.85 19.40
C CYS A 180 -20.79 4.16 18.68
N HIS A 181 -20.98 5.24 19.44
CA HIS A 181 -21.08 6.59 18.86
C HIS A 181 -19.68 7.18 18.70
N VAL A 182 -19.18 7.30 17.47
CA VAL A 182 -17.80 7.71 17.23
C VAL A 182 -17.73 9.07 16.53
N ALA A 183 -16.85 9.94 17.01
CA ALA A 183 -16.44 11.16 16.31
C ALA A 183 -14.92 11.20 16.13
N ASN A 184 -14.47 11.60 14.94
CA ASN A 184 -13.05 11.73 14.61
C ASN A 184 -12.67 13.21 14.59
N LEU A 185 -11.68 13.59 15.39
CA LEU A 185 -11.20 14.96 15.51
C LEU A 185 -9.78 15.07 14.94
N SER A 186 -9.60 15.99 14.01
CA SER A 186 -8.30 16.26 13.41
C SER A 186 -7.52 17.29 14.22
N SER A 187 -6.20 17.32 14.07
CA SER A 187 -5.33 18.31 14.74
C SER A 187 -5.70 19.76 14.44
N MET A 188 -6.35 20.03 13.30
CA MET A 188 -6.79 21.37 12.91
C MET A 188 -7.92 21.93 13.79
N GLU A 189 -8.69 21.05 14.42
CA GLU A 189 -9.78 21.43 15.33
C GLU A 189 -9.24 21.88 16.69
N PHE A 190 -8.04 21.42 17.06
CA PHE A 190 -7.31 21.80 18.26
C PHE A 190 -6.40 23.03 18.07
N SER A 191 -6.63 23.82 17.01
CA SER A 191 -5.89 25.07 16.79
C SER A 191 -6.27 26.13 17.83
N VAL A 192 -5.29 26.92 18.27
CA VAL A 192 -5.49 28.07 19.18
C VAL A 192 -6.56 29.03 18.66
N LYS A 193 -6.68 29.22 17.34
CA LYS A 193 -7.69 30.09 16.72
C LYS A 193 -9.12 29.63 17.00
N ASN A 194 -9.32 28.33 17.10
CA ASN A 194 -10.64 27.73 17.26
C ASN A 194 -10.99 27.48 18.73
N GLY A 195 -9.98 27.34 19.59
CA GLY A 195 -10.15 26.96 20.99
C GLY A 195 -10.98 25.68 21.16
N ILE A 196 -11.55 25.49 22.36
CA ILE A 196 -12.41 24.33 22.68
C ILE A 196 -13.68 24.34 21.82
N GLY A 197 -14.19 25.53 21.47
CA GLY A 197 -15.39 25.68 20.65
C GLY A 197 -15.25 25.10 19.24
N GLY A 198 -14.03 25.01 18.69
CA GLY A 198 -13.77 24.27 17.44
C GLY A 198 -14.06 22.79 17.56
N CYS A 199 -13.54 22.17 18.61
CA CYS A 199 -13.72 20.75 18.90
C CYS A 199 -15.20 20.43 19.14
N LEU A 200 -15.87 21.23 19.98
CA LEU A 200 -17.29 21.04 20.27
C LEU A 200 -18.18 21.21 19.05
N ARG A 201 -17.91 22.21 18.19
CA ARG A 201 -18.64 22.37 16.92
C ARG A 201 -18.46 21.15 16.01
N SER A 202 -17.26 20.57 15.96
CA SER A 202 -17.03 19.36 15.17
C SER A 202 -17.76 18.15 15.74
N LEU A 203 -17.73 17.94 17.07
CA LEU A 203 -18.48 16.87 17.74
C LEU A 203 -19.99 17.00 17.49
N LEU A 204 -20.55 18.19 17.69
CA LEU A 204 -21.98 18.44 17.47
C LEU A 204 -22.35 18.23 16.00
N ARG A 205 -21.50 18.67 15.06
CA ARG A 205 -21.71 18.41 13.63
C ARG A 205 -21.68 16.92 13.31
N GLN A 206 -20.80 16.14 13.94
CA GLN A 206 -20.69 14.69 13.67
C GLN A 206 -21.80 13.86 14.31
N PHE A 207 -22.25 14.24 15.52
CA PHE A 207 -23.28 13.50 16.26
C PHE A 207 -24.71 13.97 15.93
N LEU A 208 -24.95 15.27 15.80
CA LEU A 208 -26.27 15.84 15.53
C LEU A 208 -26.51 16.12 14.04
N MET A 209 -25.48 16.07 13.20
CA MET A 209 -25.55 16.46 11.78
C MET A 209 -26.03 17.91 11.56
N VAL A 210 -25.86 18.78 12.57
CA VAL A 210 -26.24 20.20 12.53
C VAL A 210 -25.04 21.08 12.87
N THR A 211 -24.87 22.18 12.15
CA THR A 211 -23.89 23.23 12.49
C THR A 211 -24.54 24.24 13.42
N LEU A 212 -24.04 24.33 14.64
CA LEU A 212 -24.53 25.28 15.65
C LEU A 212 -23.50 26.42 15.84
N ASP A 213 -23.98 27.66 15.87
CA ASP A 213 -23.15 28.85 16.10
C ASP A 213 -22.67 28.95 17.56
N ALA A 214 -23.48 28.46 18.51
CA ALA A 214 -23.11 28.30 19.92
C ALA A 214 -22.97 26.81 20.25
N ALA A 215 -21.72 26.35 20.44
CA ALA A 215 -21.45 24.96 20.81
C ALA A 215 -21.29 24.83 22.32
N ASP A 216 -22.15 24.01 22.92
CA ASP A 216 -22.13 23.69 24.34
C ASP A 216 -22.22 22.16 24.53
N VAL A 217 -21.52 21.65 25.54
CA VAL A 217 -21.47 20.24 25.94
C VAL A 217 -22.82 19.80 26.51
N SER A 218 -23.58 20.72 27.11
CA SER A 218 -24.93 20.45 27.60
C SER A 218 -25.88 19.94 26.49
N ILE A 219 -25.70 20.42 25.26
CA ILE A 219 -26.44 19.96 24.08
C ILE A 219 -26.09 18.51 23.76
N LEU A 220 -24.81 18.15 23.87
CA LEU A 220 -24.36 16.77 23.67
C LEU A 220 -24.90 15.83 24.76
N ALA A 221 -24.95 16.28 26.02
CA ALA A 221 -25.52 15.52 27.13
C ALA A 221 -27.02 15.26 26.94
N THR A 222 -27.75 16.27 26.46
CA THR A 222 -29.19 16.16 26.17
C THR A 222 -29.43 15.19 25.01
N TRP A 223 -28.68 15.35 23.92
CA TRP A 223 -28.73 14.44 22.76
C TRP A 223 -28.47 12.98 23.15
N TYR A 224 -27.46 12.73 23.99
CA TYR A 224 -27.11 11.38 24.42
C TYR A 224 -28.25 10.70 25.20
N ARG A 225 -29.04 11.47 25.95
CA ARG A 225 -30.19 10.96 26.71
C ARG A 225 -31.46 10.79 25.89
N GLU A 226 -31.72 11.69 24.95
CA GLU A 226 -32.95 11.68 24.13
C GLU A 226 -32.97 10.57 23.08
N GLN A 227 -31.81 10.16 22.58
CA GLN A 227 -31.67 9.11 21.55
C GLN A 227 -32.05 7.68 22.02
N GLY A 228 -32.39 7.47 23.29
CA GLY A 228 -32.54 6.11 23.86
C GLY A 228 -31.26 5.26 23.79
N SER A 229 -30.12 5.91 23.47
CA SER A 229 -28.82 5.31 23.18
C SER A 229 -27.88 5.30 24.39
N CYS A 230 -28.44 5.45 25.60
CA CYS A 230 -27.73 5.43 26.87
C CYS A 230 -27.05 4.10 27.22
N ASN A 231 -27.16 3.09 26.35
CA ASN A 231 -26.48 1.80 26.47
C ASN A 231 -25.19 1.72 25.63
N ASN A 232 -24.88 2.75 24.83
CA ASN A 232 -23.74 2.73 23.92
C ASN A 232 -22.65 3.73 24.34
N PRO A 233 -21.36 3.38 24.20
CA PRO A 233 -20.26 4.28 24.50
C PRO A 233 -20.14 5.43 23.49
N VAL A 234 -19.72 6.60 23.98
CA VAL A 234 -19.31 7.73 23.14
C VAL A 234 -17.79 7.70 23.01
N VAL A 235 -17.29 7.45 21.81
CA VAL A 235 -15.85 7.37 21.52
C VAL A 235 -15.42 8.61 20.75
N ILE A 236 -14.40 9.30 21.26
CA ILE A 236 -13.78 10.43 20.57
C ILE A 236 -12.38 9.99 20.13
N ILE A 237 -12.13 9.99 18.81
CA ILE A 237 -10.83 9.65 18.23
C ILE A 237 -10.11 10.96 17.90
N ILE A 238 -8.98 11.23 18.54
CA ILE A 238 -8.06 12.31 18.18
C ILE A 238 -6.96 11.68 17.34
N GLU A 239 -6.94 12.01 16.05
CA GLU A 239 -6.14 11.25 15.08
C GLU A 239 -4.63 11.47 15.24
N ASP A 240 -4.20 12.69 15.58
CA ASP A 240 -2.79 13.03 15.82
C ASP A 240 -2.67 14.02 16.98
N MET A 241 -2.36 13.49 18.16
CA MET A 241 -2.17 14.27 19.39
C MET A 241 -0.95 15.19 19.32
N GLU A 242 0.12 14.79 18.63
CA GLU A 242 1.39 15.52 18.63
C GLU A 242 1.33 16.80 17.81
N ARG A 243 0.39 16.88 16.85
CA ARG A 243 0.11 18.09 16.07
C ARG A 243 -0.91 19.03 16.73
N CYS A 244 -1.53 18.64 17.84
CA CYS A 244 -2.52 19.47 18.54
C CYS A 244 -1.86 20.60 19.36
N SER A 245 -2.60 21.68 19.62
CA SER A 245 -2.19 22.66 20.64
C SER A 245 -2.38 22.05 22.03
N GLY A 246 -1.28 21.83 22.76
CA GLY A 246 -1.30 21.21 24.09
C GLY A 246 -2.22 21.90 25.10
N SER A 247 -2.32 23.24 25.05
CA SER A 247 -3.25 24.02 25.89
C SER A 247 -4.71 23.69 25.59
N VAL A 248 -5.13 23.81 24.33
CA VAL A 248 -6.51 23.56 23.89
C VAL A 248 -6.90 22.10 24.14
N LEU A 249 -5.99 21.16 23.88
CA LEU A 249 -6.22 19.75 24.15
C LEU A 249 -6.34 19.47 25.66
N SER A 250 -5.52 20.11 26.50
CA SER A 250 -5.61 19.98 27.96
C SER A 250 -6.95 20.52 28.47
N ASP A 251 -7.38 21.70 28.02
CA ASP A 251 -8.66 22.28 28.44
C ASP A 251 -9.84 21.44 27.95
N PHE A 252 -9.74 20.85 26.76
CA PHE A 252 -10.75 19.93 26.23
C PHE A 252 -10.85 18.65 27.06
N ILE A 253 -9.73 18.05 27.48
CA ILE A 253 -9.69 16.88 28.37
C ILE A 253 -10.33 17.21 29.72
N LEU A 254 -9.96 18.34 30.33
CA LEU A 254 -10.53 18.78 31.60
C LEU A 254 -12.04 18.98 31.49
N MET A 255 -12.50 19.60 30.41
CA MET A 255 -13.93 19.73 30.13
C MET A 255 -14.59 18.35 30.04
N LEU A 256 -14.09 17.42 29.23
CA LEU A 256 -14.70 16.09 29.11
C LEU A 256 -14.73 15.32 30.44
N SER A 257 -13.71 15.50 31.28
CA SER A 257 -13.60 14.82 32.58
C SER A 257 -14.73 15.20 33.55
N GLU A 258 -15.21 16.45 33.49
CA GLU A 258 -16.33 16.93 34.30
C GLU A 258 -17.68 16.37 33.81
N TRP A 259 -17.77 16.01 32.53
CA TRP A 259 -19.01 15.52 31.90
C TRP A 259 -19.08 14.00 31.75
N VAL A 260 -18.03 13.26 32.12
CA VAL A 260 -17.88 11.81 31.87
C VAL A 260 -19.03 10.96 32.47
N LEU A 261 -19.63 11.40 33.57
CA LEU A 261 -20.75 10.70 34.19
C LEU A 261 -22.10 10.94 33.50
N LYS A 262 -22.26 12.08 32.81
CA LYS A 262 -23.45 12.37 32.00
C LYS A 262 -23.33 11.75 30.61
N ILE A 263 -22.13 11.80 30.06
CA ILE A 263 -21.77 11.29 28.75
C ILE A 263 -20.57 10.37 28.97
N PRO A 264 -20.74 9.04 28.89
CA PRO A 264 -19.66 8.08 29.10
C PRO A 264 -18.70 8.12 27.90
N VAL A 265 -17.81 9.10 27.95
CA VAL A 265 -16.81 9.38 26.92
C VAL A 265 -15.59 8.50 27.14
N VAL A 266 -15.19 7.80 26.08
CA VAL A 266 -13.90 7.10 25.98
C VAL A 266 -13.07 7.81 24.92
N LEU A 267 -11.82 8.11 25.26
CA LEU A 267 -10.91 8.87 24.42
C LEU A 267 -9.93 7.92 23.73
N ILE A 268 -9.71 8.09 22.43
CA ILE A 268 -8.67 7.37 21.69
C ILE A 268 -7.75 8.44 21.10
N MET A 269 -6.45 8.35 21.36
CA MET A 269 -5.46 9.30 20.85
C MET A 269 -4.43 8.58 19.99
N GLY A 270 -4.26 9.04 18.77
CA GLY A 270 -3.14 8.66 17.91
C GLY A 270 -1.85 9.32 18.36
N VAL A 271 -0.82 8.51 18.58
CA VAL A 271 0.49 8.95 19.05
C VAL A 271 1.56 8.39 18.11
N ALA A 272 2.29 9.28 17.43
CA ALA A 272 3.30 8.89 16.47
C ALA A 272 4.59 8.37 17.15
N THR A 273 5.05 9.01 18.23
CA THR A 273 6.37 8.69 18.82
C THR A 273 6.34 7.59 19.89
N THR A 274 5.97 7.96 21.12
CA THR A 274 6.12 7.11 22.32
C THR A 274 5.00 7.35 23.32
N ILE A 275 4.84 6.43 24.26
CA ILE A 275 3.81 6.51 25.32
C ILE A 275 4.01 7.73 26.23
N ASP A 276 5.22 8.29 26.29
CA ASP A 276 5.53 9.47 27.11
C ASP A 276 5.19 10.80 26.41
N ALA A 277 4.84 10.79 25.13
CA ALA A 277 4.48 11.99 24.37
C ALA A 277 3.38 12.84 25.06
N PRO A 278 2.28 12.27 25.60
CA PRO A 278 1.27 13.05 26.31
C PRO A 278 1.85 13.87 27.47
N LYS A 279 2.88 13.36 28.18
CA LYS A 279 3.51 14.07 29.31
C LYS A 279 4.23 15.34 28.90
N SER A 280 4.68 15.41 27.64
CA SER A 280 5.36 16.58 27.08
C SER A 280 4.41 17.62 26.49
N ILE A 281 3.22 17.18 26.05
CA ILE A 281 2.25 18.03 25.34
C ILE A 281 1.16 18.56 26.28
N LEU A 282 0.70 17.72 27.21
CA LEU A 282 -0.42 18.04 28.10
C LEU A 282 0.05 18.70 29.40
N GLN A 283 -0.80 19.55 29.94
CA GLN A 283 -0.60 20.14 31.27
C GLN A 283 -0.78 19.09 32.37
N SER A 284 -0.07 19.26 33.50
CA SER A 284 -0.06 18.29 34.60
C SER A 284 -1.45 17.99 35.16
N ASN A 285 -2.32 19.00 35.26
CA ASN A 285 -3.70 18.84 35.70
C ASN A 285 -4.49 17.90 34.77
N ALA A 286 -4.44 18.10 33.45
CA ALA A 286 -5.11 17.24 32.49
C ALA A 286 -4.59 15.80 32.51
N LEU A 287 -3.28 15.60 32.70
CA LEU A 287 -2.67 14.27 32.81
C LEU A 287 -3.23 13.44 33.97
N HIS A 288 -3.55 14.05 35.11
CA HIS A 288 -4.11 13.36 36.27
C HIS A 288 -5.54 12.83 36.03
N HIS A 289 -6.24 13.33 35.00
CA HIS A 289 -7.57 12.87 34.61
C HIS A 289 -7.54 11.74 33.58
N LEU A 290 -6.38 11.36 33.04
CA LEU A 290 -6.29 10.30 32.04
C LEU A 290 -6.01 8.93 32.68
N CYS A 291 -6.73 7.90 32.22
CA CYS A 291 -6.44 6.50 32.50
C CYS A 291 -5.95 5.81 31.20
N PRO A 292 -4.62 5.80 30.92
CA PRO A 292 -4.10 5.37 29.64
C PRO A 292 -4.03 3.85 29.49
N CYS A 293 -4.48 3.34 28.33
CA CYS A 293 -4.25 1.97 27.86
C CYS A 293 -3.47 2.02 26.53
N LYS A 294 -2.57 1.07 26.29
CA LYS A 294 -1.65 1.11 25.14
C LYS A 294 -2.09 0.14 24.05
N PHE A 295 -2.18 0.64 22.82
CA PHE A 295 -2.38 -0.14 21.61
C PHE A 295 -1.25 0.14 20.60
N ILE A 296 -0.86 -0.85 19.80
CA ILE A 296 0.20 -0.73 18.80
C ILE A 296 -0.36 -1.16 17.45
N LEU A 297 -0.38 -0.25 16.48
CA LEU A 297 -0.75 -0.58 15.10
C LEU A 297 0.41 -1.24 14.36
N GLY A 298 0.10 -1.85 13.21
CA GLY A 298 1.13 -2.39 12.31
C GLY A 298 2.10 -1.30 11.87
N THR A 299 3.40 -1.56 12.03
CA THR A 299 4.47 -0.61 11.68
C THR A 299 4.58 -0.40 10.16
N PRO A 300 5.18 0.70 9.65
CA PRO A 300 5.34 0.92 8.21
C PRO A 300 6.05 -0.21 7.50
N PRO A 301 7.15 -0.78 8.02
CA PRO A 301 7.79 -1.94 7.40
C PRO A 301 6.86 -3.15 7.33
N GLU A 302 6.09 -3.44 8.38
CA GLU A 302 5.14 -4.56 8.38
C GLU A 302 4.01 -4.35 7.37
N ARG A 303 3.44 -3.15 7.31
CA ARG A 303 2.41 -2.80 6.32
C ARG A 303 2.97 -2.83 4.89
N MET A 304 4.21 -2.35 4.69
CA MET A 304 4.90 -2.41 3.39
C MET A 304 5.13 -3.86 2.95
N ASP A 305 5.70 -4.68 3.83
CA ASP A 305 5.95 -6.09 3.54
C ASP A 305 4.64 -6.82 3.23
N ALA A 306 3.55 -6.54 3.94
CA ALA A 306 2.26 -7.12 3.64
C ALA A 306 1.71 -6.71 2.25
N VAL A 307 1.88 -5.44 1.86
CA VAL A 307 1.51 -4.94 0.52
C VAL A 307 2.36 -5.61 -0.57
N VAL A 308 3.68 -5.69 -0.38
CA VAL A 308 4.60 -6.37 -1.31
C VAL A 308 4.25 -7.85 -1.41
N GLU A 309 3.96 -8.51 -0.28
CA GLU A 309 3.57 -9.92 -0.22
C GLU A 309 2.31 -10.18 -1.05
N ALA A 310 1.26 -9.39 -0.83
CA ALA A 310 -0.04 -9.62 -1.47
C ALA A 310 -0.05 -9.22 -2.96
N VAL A 311 0.61 -8.11 -3.30
CA VAL A 311 0.52 -7.55 -4.64
C VAL A 311 1.60 -8.10 -5.56
N LEU A 312 2.86 -8.12 -5.13
CA LEU A 312 4.02 -8.42 -5.98
C LEU A 312 4.48 -9.88 -5.87
N VAL A 313 4.42 -10.47 -4.67
CA VAL A 313 4.86 -11.86 -4.45
C VAL A 313 3.75 -12.85 -4.78
N LYS A 314 2.55 -12.69 -4.21
CA LYS A 314 1.37 -13.54 -4.50
C LYS A 314 0.71 -13.21 -5.83
N GLN A 315 1.05 -12.05 -6.43
CA GLN A 315 0.59 -11.62 -7.75
C GLN A 315 -0.92 -11.64 -7.91
N CYS A 316 -1.64 -10.85 -7.10
CA CYS A 316 -3.10 -10.76 -7.13
C CYS A 316 -3.68 -10.45 -8.53
N SER A 317 -2.92 -9.79 -9.40
CA SER A 317 -3.33 -9.34 -10.74
C SER A 317 -2.46 -9.84 -11.90
N GLY A 318 -1.48 -10.71 -11.66
CA GLY A 318 -0.53 -11.17 -12.70
C GLY A 318 0.47 -10.09 -13.18
N PHE A 319 0.31 -8.85 -12.73
CA PHE A 319 1.24 -7.76 -12.99
C PHE A 319 2.53 -7.92 -12.17
N GLY A 320 3.68 -7.71 -12.81
CA GLY A 320 4.99 -7.75 -12.21
C GLY A 320 5.86 -6.53 -12.55
N ILE A 321 6.93 -6.37 -11.80
CA ILE A 321 7.92 -5.31 -11.99
C ILE A 321 9.32 -5.91 -12.15
N SER A 322 10.17 -5.26 -12.95
CA SER A 322 11.56 -5.70 -13.15
C SER A 322 12.43 -5.46 -11.93
N HIS A 323 13.61 -6.10 -11.89
CA HIS A 323 14.59 -5.84 -10.84
C HIS A 323 14.94 -4.35 -10.72
N LYS A 324 15.21 -3.68 -11.85
CA LYS A 324 15.58 -2.26 -11.87
C LYS A 324 14.47 -1.36 -11.34
N VAL A 325 13.21 -1.66 -11.69
CA VAL A 325 12.04 -0.91 -11.20
C VAL A 325 11.81 -1.16 -9.72
N ALA A 326 11.96 -2.40 -9.26
CA ALA A 326 11.85 -2.75 -7.84
C ALA A 326 12.90 -2.01 -6.98
N VAL A 327 14.16 -2.00 -7.42
CA VAL A 327 15.24 -1.26 -6.76
C VAL A 327 14.96 0.25 -6.76
N PHE A 328 14.46 0.80 -7.88
CA PHE A 328 14.07 2.21 -7.95
C PHE A 328 12.95 2.54 -6.95
N MET A 329 11.89 1.74 -6.88
CA MET A 329 10.77 1.94 -5.95
C MET A 329 11.21 1.80 -4.49
N ARG A 330 12.09 0.84 -4.18
CA ARG A 330 12.69 0.70 -2.85
C ARG A 330 13.49 1.95 -2.47
N ASN A 331 14.35 2.43 -3.35
CA ASN A 331 15.15 3.62 -3.09
C ASN A 331 14.26 4.87 -2.97
N TYR A 332 13.21 4.97 -3.78
CA TYR A 332 12.21 6.03 -3.67
C TYR A 332 11.53 6.00 -2.30
N PHE A 333 11.06 4.84 -1.85
CA PHE A 333 10.47 4.69 -0.52
C PHE A 333 11.43 5.11 0.60
N VAL A 334 12.69 4.67 0.55
CA VAL A 334 13.68 5.02 1.57
C VAL A 334 14.06 6.51 1.54
N SER A 335 13.95 7.20 0.39
CA SER A 335 14.46 8.57 0.19
C SER A 335 13.41 9.68 0.22
N GLN A 336 12.14 9.41 -0.10
CA GLN A 336 11.07 10.39 -0.33
C GLN A 336 9.90 10.20 0.66
N ASP A 337 10.20 10.23 1.96
CA ASP A 337 9.23 10.22 3.09
C ASP A 337 8.78 8.85 3.61
N GLY A 338 9.13 7.73 2.97
CA GLY A 338 8.87 6.40 3.55
C GLY A 338 7.41 6.04 3.79
N THR A 339 6.48 6.69 3.07
CA THR A 339 5.04 6.44 3.20
C THR A 339 4.57 5.34 2.25
N ILE A 340 3.63 4.54 2.72
CA ILE A 340 2.98 3.50 1.92
C ILE A 340 2.13 4.14 0.83
N THR A 341 1.50 5.29 1.12
CA THR A 341 0.76 6.08 0.14
C THR A 341 1.63 6.46 -1.06
N SER A 342 2.89 6.88 -0.83
CA SER A 342 3.82 7.19 -1.92
C SER A 342 4.17 5.94 -2.75
N PHE A 343 4.38 4.80 -2.10
CA PHE A 343 4.66 3.52 -2.76
C PHE A 343 3.47 3.05 -3.61
N ILE A 344 2.24 3.12 -3.08
CA ILE A 344 1.01 2.78 -3.82
C ILE A 344 0.85 3.69 -5.04
N ARG A 345 1.14 4.99 -4.90
CA ARG A 345 1.10 5.94 -6.01
C ARG A 345 2.15 5.59 -7.08
N ALA A 346 3.38 5.30 -6.67
CA ALA A 346 4.43 4.86 -7.59
C ALA A 346 4.03 3.58 -8.32
N LEU A 347 3.49 2.58 -7.59
CA LEU A 347 3.00 1.34 -8.17
C LEU A 347 1.87 1.58 -9.19
N LYS A 348 0.96 2.52 -8.91
CA LYS A 348 -0.10 2.92 -9.85
C LYS A 348 0.50 3.49 -11.14
N ILE A 349 1.48 4.37 -11.03
CA ILE A 349 2.15 4.99 -12.18
C ILE A 349 2.87 3.92 -12.99
N VAL A 350 3.59 3.02 -12.34
CA VAL A 350 4.29 1.88 -12.98
C VAL A 350 3.30 0.99 -13.73
N CYS A 351 2.17 0.66 -13.11
CA CYS A 351 1.09 -0.11 -13.74
C CYS A 351 0.50 0.65 -14.95
N ALA A 352 0.15 1.93 -14.80
CA ALA A 352 -0.40 2.73 -15.89
C ALA A 352 0.57 2.85 -17.08
N GLN A 353 1.86 3.05 -16.82
CA GLN A 353 2.89 3.11 -17.85
C GLN A 353 3.06 1.78 -18.59
N HIS A 354 2.90 0.64 -17.89
CA HIS A 354 2.89 -0.67 -18.53
C HIS A 354 1.80 -0.80 -19.58
N PHE A 355 0.55 -0.51 -19.20
CA PHE A 355 -0.59 -0.58 -20.13
C PHE A 355 -0.52 0.45 -21.25
N PHE A 356 0.15 1.58 -21.01
CA PHE A 356 0.36 2.59 -22.03
C PHE A 356 1.42 2.16 -23.06
N MET A 357 2.52 1.56 -22.61
CA MET A 357 3.70 1.26 -23.43
C MET A 357 3.64 -0.10 -24.13
N GLU A 358 3.12 -1.14 -23.47
CA GLU A 358 3.12 -2.51 -24.01
C GLU A 358 1.80 -2.82 -24.73
N PRO A 359 1.81 -3.04 -26.06
CA PRO A 359 0.59 -3.27 -26.83
C PRO A 359 -0.17 -4.52 -26.41
N LEU A 360 0.51 -5.57 -25.94
CA LEU A 360 -0.10 -6.84 -25.52
C LEU A 360 -0.49 -6.87 -24.03
N SER A 361 -0.30 -5.78 -23.29
CA SER A 361 -0.59 -5.70 -21.85
C SER A 361 -2.03 -6.03 -21.47
N PHE A 362 -3.01 -5.79 -22.35
CA PHE A 362 -4.40 -6.17 -22.11
C PHE A 362 -4.57 -7.68 -21.89
N MET A 363 -3.61 -8.51 -22.32
CA MET A 363 -3.62 -9.95 -22.08
C MET A 363 -3.49 -10.33 -20.60
N LEU A 364 -3.08 -9.40 -19.73
CA LEU A 364 -3.06 -9.61 -18.28
C LEU A 364 -4.43 -9.99 -17.73
N CYS A 365 -5.50 -9.40 -18.27
CA CYS A 365 -6.87 -9.72 -17.88
C CYS A 365 -7.23 -11.19 -18.18
N PHE A 366 -6.65 -11.77 -19.23
CA PHE A 366 -6.89 -13.17 -19.60
C PHE A 366 -6.13 -14.16 -18.73
N LEU A 367 -4.97 -13.77 -18.17
CA LEU A 367 -4.22 -14.60 -17.22
C LEU A 367 -4.93 -14.74 -15.86
N LEU A 368 -5.86 -13.83 -15.58
CA LEU A 368 -6.61 -13.73 -14.33
C LEU A 368 -7.93 -14.50 -14.33
N GLY A 369 -8.49 -14.81 -15.49
CA GLY A 369 -9.70 -15.63 -15.61
C GLY A 369 -9.39 -17.13 -15.75
N ASP A 370 -10.28 -17.99 -15.24
CA ASP A 370 -10.26 -19.45 -15.51
C ASP A 370 -10.83 -19.79 -16.91
N ASP A 371 -11.24 -18.78 -17.67
CA ASP A 371 -11.85 -18.95 -18.98
C ASP A 371 -10.82 -19.02 -20.11
N ASN A 372 -11.12 -19.84 -21.12
CA ASN A 372 -10.29 -20.07 -22.30
C ASN A 372 -9.87 -18.77 -22.99
N LEU A 373 -8.56 -18.53 -23.05
CA LEU A 373 -7.89 -17.38 -23.68
C LEU A 373 -8.33 -17.12 -25.14
N MET A 374 -8.81 -18.18 -25.81
CA MET A 374 -9.31 -18.16 -27.20
C MET A 374 -10.72 -17.54 -27.33
N LEU A 375 -11.61 -17.72 -26.34
CA LEU A 375 -13.00 -17.25 -26.42
C LEU A 375 -13.16 -15.75 -26.13
N GLN A 376 -12.20 -15.15 -25.41
CA GLN A 376 -12.23 -13.71 -25.11
C GLN A 376 -11.49 -12.87 -26.16
N GLY A 377 -10.50 -13.41 -26.89
CA GLY A 377 -9.85 -12.69 -28.00
C GLY A 377 -10.84 -12.20 -29.07
N GLU A 378 -11.88 -13.00 -29.33
CA GLU A 378 -12.98 -12.66 -30.25
C GLU A 378 -13.87 -11.53 -29.70
N LYS A 379 -14.03 -11.40 -28.38
CA LYS A 379 -14.82 -10.33 -27.71
C LYS A 379 -14.20 -8.94 -27.93
N TYR A 380 -12.88 -8.87 -28.08
CA TYR A 380 -12.14 -7.61 -28.30
C TYR A 380 -11.85 -7.32 -29.78
N GLY A 381 -12.36 -8.15 -30.71
CA GLY A 381 -12.26 -7.91 -32.15
C GLY A 381 -10.84 -8.02 -32.72
N LEU A 382 -9.92 -8.70 -32.01
CA LEU A 382 -8.53 -8.85 -32.42
C LEU A 382 -8.33 -10.19 -33.13
N SER A 383 -7.78 -10.16 -34.34
CA SER A 383 -7.38 -11.40 -35.03
C SER A 383 -6.27 -12.10 -34.23
N PRO A 384 -6.44 -13.38 -33.84
CA PRO A 384 -5.41 -14.15 -33.15
C PRO A 384 -4.06 -14.17 -33.89
N GLU A 385 -4.08 -14.02 -35.21
CA GLU A 385 -2.87 -14.00 -36.06
C GLU A 385 -2.02 -12.74 -35.85
N MET A 386 -2.65 -11.57 -35.68
CA MET A 386 -1.94 -10.33 -35.40
C MET A 386 -1.30 -10.33 -34.01
N MET A 387 -2.03 -10.79 -32.99
CA MET A 387 -1.50 -10.94 -31.63
C MET A 387 -0.28 -11.85 -31.60
N LEU A 388 -0.37 -12.98 -32.30
CA LEU A 388 0.71 -13.95 -32.38
C LEU A 388 1.95 -13.36 -33.07
N LYS A 389 1.77 -12.60 -34.17
CA LYS A 389 2.87 -11.90 -34.84
C LYS A 389 3.60 -10.94 -33.90
N HIS A 390 2.88 -10.19 -33.07
CA HIS A 390 3.48 -9.31 -32.06
C HIS A 390 4.19 -10.08 -30.95
N ALA A 391 3.58 -11.15 -30.43
CA ALA A 391 4.19 -11.96 -29.38
C ALA A 391 5.49 -12.64 -29.84
N LEU A 392 5.54 -13.09 -31.11
CA LEU A 392 6.75 -13.68 -31.71
C LEU A 392 7.87 -12.64 -31.91
N ASN A 393 7.53 -11.35 -31.98
CA ASN A 393 8.50 -10.26 -32.11
C ASN A 393 9.08 -9.79 -30.76
N LEU A 394 8.60 -10.33 -29.63
CA LEU A 394 9.10 -9.94 -28.31
C LEU A 394 10.55 -10.39 -28.10
N PRO A 395 11.43 -9.54 -27.53
CA PRO A 395 12.84 -9.85 -27.33
C PRO A 395 13.07 -11.13 -26.50
N SER A 396 12.29 -11.35 -25.45
CA SER A 396 12.39 -12.54 -24.59
C SER A 396 12.12 -13.83 -25.35
N TYR A 397 11.12 -13.84 -26.24
CA TYR A 397 10.79 -14.99 -27.05
C TYR A 397 11.87 -15.26 -28.10
N GLN A 398 12.37 -14.23 -28.78
CA GLN A 398 13.45 -14.36 -29.77
C GLN A 398 14.74 -14.90 -29.14
N SER A 399 15.08 -14.44 -27.93
CA SER A 399 16.23 -14.92 -27.16
C SER A 399 16.04 -16.37 -26.71
N TYR A 400 14.82 -16.73 -26.27
CA TYR A 400 14.48 -18.09 -25.83
C TYR A 400 14.43 -19.11 -26.98
N GLY A 401 13.85 -18.73 -28.13
CA GLY A 401 13.73 -19.56 -29.33
C GLY A 401 15.07 -19.86 -30.02
N ARG A 402 16.12 -19.10 -29.73
CA ARG A 402 17.48 -19.41 -30.19
C ARG A 402 18.10 -20.61 -29.45
N ASN A 403 17.56 -20.99 -28.29
CA ASN A 403 18.10 -22.05 -27.42
C ASN A 403 17.33 -23.38 -27.44
N LYS A 404 16.11 -23.48 -28.02
CA LYS A 404 15.39 -24.74 -28.23
C LYS A 404 14.59 -24.75 -29.53
N ILE A 405 14.79 -25.80 -30.34
CA ILE A 405 14.26 -25.98 -31.70
C ILE A 405 12.72 -25.95 -31.75
N ALA A 406 12.23 -25.24 -32.77
CA ALA A 406 10.86 -25.03 -33.22
C ALA A 406 9.82 -26.13 -32.94
N LYS A 407 8.61 -25.71 -32.49
CA LYS A 407 7.32 -26.30 -32.91
C LYS A 407 6.09 -25.45 -32.52
N GLN A 408 5.20 -25.28 -33.50
CA GLN A 408 3.76 -24.95 -33.47
C GLN A 408 3.31 -23.61 -32.85
N HIS A 409 3.07 -22.63 -33.73
CA HIS A 409 2.94 -21.20 -33.40
C HIS A 409 1.71 -20.79 -32.56
N GLY A 410 0.53 -21.42 -32.69
CA GLY A 410 -0.67 -21.00 -31.92
C GLY A 410 -0.72 -21.52 -30.47
N GLU A 411 -0.31 -22.77 -30.26
CA GLU A 411 -0.23 -23.40 -28.93
C GLU A 411 0.93 -22.84 -28.09
N THR A 412 1.92 -22.20 -28.72
CA THR A 412 3.14 -21.71 -28.06
C THR A 412 2.88 -20.54 -27.10
N LEU A 413 2.00 -19.57 -27.45
CA LEU A 413 1.77 -18.39 -26.60
C LEU A 413 0.98 -18.76 -25.34
N VAL A 414 -0.11 -19.52 -25.49
CA VAL A 414 -0.92 -20.01 -24.36
C VAL A 414 -0.07 -20.89 -23.43
N ASN A 415 0.69 -21.83 -23.99
CA ASN A 415 1.57 -22.69 -23.21
C ASN A 415 2.71 -21.90 -22.55
N GLY A 416 3.28 -20.90 -23.25
CA GLY A 416 4.32 -20.03 -22.69
C GLY A 416 3.82 -19.19 -21.52
N LEU A 417 2.62 -18.64 -21.63
CA LEU A 417 1.94 -17.89 -20.57
C LEU A 417 1.54 -18.80 -19.38
N ALA A 418 1.07 -20.01 -19.64
CA ALA A 418 0.77 -21.00 -18.61
C ALA A 418 2.03 -21.44 -17.84
N GLU A 419 3.15 -21.69 -18.56
CA GLU A 419 4.44 -21.98 -17.94
C GLU A 419 4.98 -20.78 -17.16
N LEU A 420 4.81 -19.55 -17.67
CA LEU A 420 5.17 -18.32 -16.94
C LEU A 420 4.40 -18.22 -15.62
N LYS A 421 3.07 -18.42 -15.63
CA LYS A 421 2.22 -18.43 -14.43
C LYS A 421 2.68 -19.49 -13.43
N LYS A 422 2.99 -20.70 -13.92
CA LYS A 422 3.49 -21.81 -13.09
C LYS A 422 4.84 -21.50 -12.46
N LEU A 423 5.80 -20.97 -13.22
CA LEU A 423 7.11 -20.58 -12.71
C LEU A 423 7.00 -19.45 -11.69
N GLN A 424 6.13 -18.47 -11.92
CA GLN A 424 5.85 -17.40 -10.97
C GLN A 424 5.24 -17.92 -9.66
N CYS A 425 4.28 -18.86 -9.72
CA CYS A 425 3.74 -19.51 -8.52
C CYS A 425 4.83 -20.23 -7.71
N GLN A 426 5.73 -20.95 -8.39
CA GLN A 426 6.86 -21.62 -7.74
C GLN A 426 7.83 -20.62 -7.11
N TRP A 427 8.18 -19.56 -7.84
CA TRP A 427 9.04 -18.47 -7.36
C TRP A 427 8.45 -17.79 -6.10
N SER A 428 7.16 -17.49 -6.12
CA SER A 428 6.41 -16.90 -5.01
C SER A 428 6.53 -17.76 -3.74
N ILE A 429 6.30 -19.06 -3.86
CA ILE A 429 6.41 -20.01 -2.73
C ILE A 429 7.81 -20.00 -2.12
N VAL A 430 8.86 -19.99 -2.95
CA VAL A 430 10.24 -19.96 -2.47
C VAL A 430 10.54 -18.66 -1.73
N ILE A 431 10.09 -17.51 -2.23
CA ILE A 431 10.27 -16.22 -1.54
C ILE A 431 9.53 -16.19 -0.21
N LEU A 432 8.31 -16.68 -0.14
CA LEU A 432 7.58 -16.73 1.13
C LEU A 432 8.30 -17.61 2.16
N CYS A 433 8.85 -18.74 1.71
CA CYS A 433 9.65 -19.61 2.58
C CYS A 433 10.94 -18.93 3.06
N LEU A 434 11.64 -18.21 2.16
CA LEU A 434 12.82 -17.40 2.48
C LEU A 434 12.49 -16.27 3.44
N TYR A 435 11.38 -15.57 3.23
CA TYR A 435 10.94 -14.47 4.07
C TYR A 435 10.59 -14.96 5.47
N GLU A 436 9.87 -16.07 5.60
CA GLU A 436 9.62 -16.69 6.91
C GLU A 436 10.92 -17.07 7.64
N ALA A 437 11.94 -17.56 6.93
CA ALA A 437 13.25 -17.81 7.51
C ALA A 437 14.02 -16.52 7.86
N GLY A 438 13.86 -15.47 7.06
CA GLY A 438 14.51 -14.17 7.21
C GLY A 438 13.89 -13.28 8.30
N LYS A 439 12.63 -13.51 8.71
CA LYS A 439 11.97 -12.78 9.81
C LYS A 439 12.76 -12.80 11.12
N CYS A 440 13.54 -13.84 11.36
CA CYS A 440 14.40 -13.95 12.53
C CYS A 440 15.56 -12.92 12.56
N ASP A 441 15.88 -12.32 11.41
CA ASP A 441 17.06 -11.47 11.21
C ASP A 441 16.71 -10.05 10.74
N LYS A 442 15.45 -9.64 10.88
CA LYS A 442 14.92 -8.32 10.43
C LYS A 442 15.11 -8.07 8.93
N VAL A 443 15.16 -9.12 8.12
CA VAL A 443 15.15 -9.00 6.65
C VAL A 443 13.75 -8.55 6.23
N THR A 444 13.65 -7.41 5.54
CA THR A 444 12.37 -6.95 4.97
C THR A 444 12.03 -7.76 3.71
N LEU A 445 10.75 -7.94 3.44
CA LEU A 445 10.32 -8.63 2.22
C LEU A 445 10.70 -7.83 0.98
N LEU A 446 10.64 -6.50 1.03
CA LEU A 446 11.02 -5.64 -0.09
C LEU A 446 12.51 -5.81 -0.48
N ASP A 447 13.40 -5.91 0.51
CA ASP A 447 14.83 -6.17 0.28
C ASP A 447 15.07 -7.53 -0.37
N LEU A 448 14.44 -8.56 0.19
CA LEU A 448 14.52 -9.93 -0.33
C LEU A 448 13.96 -10.03 -1.75
N PHE A 449 12.83 -9.35 -2.01
CA PHE A 449 12.19 -9.29 -3.32
C PHE A 449 13.12 -8.65 -4.36
N CYS A 450 13.79 -7.54 -4.02
CA CYS A 450 14.74 -6.89 -4.92
C CYS A 450 15.93 -7.81 -5.27
N GLU A 451 16.51 -8.51 -4.29
CA GLU A 451 17.60 -9.48 -4.52
C GLU A 451 17.11 -10.66 -5.37
N ALA A 452 15.94 -11.20 -5.08
CA ALA A 452 15.40 -12.38 -5.77
C ALA A 452 15.00 -12.11 -7.23
N LEU A 453 14.79 -10.84 -7.60
CA LEU A 453 14.54 -10.43 -8.98
C LEU A 453 15.82 -10.25 -9.80
N ASP A 454 17.01 -10.16 -9.17
CA ASP A 454 18.26 -9.87 -9.89
C ASP A 454 18.65 -11.00 -10.86
N PRO A 455 18.60 -10.77 -12.20
CA PRO A 455 18.95 -11.79 -13.20
C PRO A 455 20.41 -12.23 -13.14
N GLU A 456 21.34 -11.36 -12.73
CA GLU A 456 22.77 -11.67 -12.66
C GLU A 456 23.08 -12.58 -11.47
N SER A 457 22.43 -12.32 -10.33
CA SER A 457 22.47 -13.23 -9.18
C SER A 457 21.92 -14.62 -9.51
N PHE A 458 20.93 -14.72 -10.41
CA PHE A 458 20.39 -16.00 -10.84
C PHE A 458 21.34 -16.75 -11.79
N LYS A 459 21.92 -16.06 -12.79
CA LYS A 459 22.87 -16.67 -13.74
C LYS A 459 24.10 -17.25 -13.04
N SER A 460 24.63 -16.54 -12.05
CA SER A 460 25.75 -17.04 -11.23
C SER A 460 25.40 -18.23 -10.33
N ARG A 461 24.11 -18.46 -10.05
CA ARG A 461 23.61 -19.63 -9.29
C ARG A 461 23.18 -20.80 -10.19
N ALA A 462 23.01 -20.57 -11.49
CA ALA A 462 22.63 -21.58 -12.45
C ALA A 462 23.82 -22.53 -12.71
N PRO A 463 23.59 -23.84 -12.88
CA PRO A 463 24.67 -24.76 -13.20
C PRO A 463 25.25 -24.43 -14.58
N ASP A 464 26.57 -24.25 -14.65
CA ASP A 464 27.32 -24.05 -15.89
C ASP A 464 26.98 -25.15 -16.91
N ASN A 465 26.23 -24.76 -17.95
CA ASN A 465 26.17 -25.54 -19.18
C ASN A 465 27.26 -25.00 -20.14
N GLY A 466 28.50 -25.46 -19.93
CA GLY A 466 29.51 -25.54 -20.99
C GLY A 466 30.76 -24.67 -20.84
N GLY A 467 31.89 -25.35 -20.59
CA GLY A 467 33.19 -25.12 -21.26
C GLY A 467 33.93 -23.81 -20.97
N GLY A 468 34.98 -23.89 -20.17
CA GLY A 468 35.78 -22.74 -19.74
C GLY A 468 36.55 -22.00 -20.84
N LEU A 469 36.96 -20.79 -20.49
CA LEU A 469 38.28 -20.26 -20.82
C LEU A 469 38.61 -19.17 -19.79
N GLU A 470 39.62 -19.44 -18.96
CA GLU A 470 40.41 -18.38 -18.33
C GLU A 470 41.13 -17.62 -19.46
N ASN A 471 40.97 -16.29 -19.54
CA ASN A 471 42.08 -15.35 -19.40
C ASN A 471 41.71 -13.90 -19.75
N ASP A 472 42.27 -13.05 -18.89
CA ASP A 472 42.89 -11.75 -19.12
C ASP A 472 42.09 -10.43 -19.21
N SER A 473 42.64 -9.54 -18.39
CA SER A 473 42.45 -8.13 -18.16
C SER A 473 42.42 -7.23 -19.39
N GLY A 474 41.64 -6.14 -19.29
CA GLY A 474 42.07 -4.82 -19.77
C GLY A 474 41.05 -3.97 -20.53
N VAL A 475 40.68 -2.84 -19.90
CA VAL A 475 40.36 -1.53 -20.51
C VAL A 475 38.93 -1.25 -21.03
N SER A 476 38.14 -0.65 -20.13
CA SER A 476 37.36 0.62 -20.20
C SER A 476 36.64 1.06 -21.49
N SER A 477 35.36 1.42 -21.35
CA SER A 477 34.87 2.76 -21.75
C SER A 477 33.70 3.23 -20.85
N SER A 478 33.87 4.44 -20.34
CA SER A 478 33.01 5.26 -19.48
C SER A 478 31.63 5.56 -20.08
N ASP A 479 30.57 5.56 -19.27
CA ASP A 479 29.84 6.81 -18.95
C ASP A 479 28.86 6.69 -17.77
N CYS A 480 28.66 7.85 -17.14
CA CYS A 480 28.39 8.09 -15.73
C CYS A 480 26.94 7.86 -15.27
N TYR A 481 26.74 6.99 -14.27
CA TYR A 481 25.72 7.17 -13.23
C TYR A 481 26.26 6.69 -11.89
N LYS A 482 26.77 7.63 -11.08
CA LYS A 482 27.09 7.38 -9.67
C LYS A 482 25.78 7.25 -8.90
N HIS A 483 25.30 6.02 -8.71
CA HIS A 483 24.40 5.65 -7.63
C HIS A 483 25.03 4.49 -6.88
N GLN A 484 25.07 4.61 -5.54
CA GLN A 484 25.72 3.70 -4.60
C GLN A 484 25.40 2.23 -4.90
N GLN A 485 26.32 1.57 -5.60
CA GLN A 485 26.41 0.11 -5.62
C GLN A 485 26.98 -0.32 -4.27
N TYR A 486 26.11 -0.88 -3.43
CA TYR A 486 26.59 -1.79 -2.40
C TYR A 486 27.26 -2.96 -3.13
N TYR A 487 28.57 -3.07 -3.02
CA TYR A 487 29.30 -4.28 -3.39
C TYR A 487 28.80 -5.41 -2.50
N THR A 488 27.82 -6.18 -2.98
CA THR A 488 27.47 -7.46 -2.38
C THR A 488 28.65 -8.38 -2.63
N THR A 489 29.50 -8.57 -1.62
CA THR A 489 30.37 -9.74 -1.60
C THR A 489 29.51 -10.99 -1.84
N PRO A 490 30.01 -12.04 -2.53
CA PRO A 490 29.24 -13.24 -2.85
C PRO A 490 28.59 -13.95 -1.64
N ASN A 491 28.97 -13.53 -0.42
CA ASN A 491 28.59 -14.10 0.86
C ASN A 491 27.74 -13.15 1.75
N SER A 492 27.19 -12.03 1.26
CA SER A 492 26.47 -11.06 2.11
C SER A 492 25.03 -10.71 1.70
N GLY A 493 24.41 -11.47 0.77
CA GLY A 493 23.02 -11.25 0.37
C GLY A 493 21.99 -11.65 1.45
N PHE A 494 20.80 -11.07 1.41
CA PHE A 494 19.65 -11.39 2.27
C PHE A 494 19.22 -12.85 2.14
N ILE A 495 19.31 -13.44 0.94
CA ILE A 495 19.02 -14.86 0.73
C ILE A 495 20.03 -15.73 1.48
N CYS A 496 21.32 -15.41 1.37
CA CYS A 496 22.38 -16.12 2.08
C CYS A 496 22.22 -15.96 3.61
N GLN A 497 21.82 -14.79 4.08
CA GLN A 497 21.55 -14.52 5.48
C GLN A 497 20.40 -15.40 6.00
N ALA A 498 19.28 -15.47 5.28
CA ALA A 498 18.13 -16.32 5.65
C ALA A 498 18.52 -17.81 5.73
N VAL A 499 19.30 -18.30 4.75
CA VAL A 499 19.78 -19.70 4.74
C VAL A 499 20.72 -19.99 5.90
N ARG A 500 21.67 -19.10 6.21
CA ARG A 500 22.60 -19.28 7.34
C ARG A 500 21.85 -19.35 8.65
N LYS A 501 20.87 -18.46 8.86
CA LYS A 501 20.11 -18.43 10.11
C LYS A 501 19.28 -19.68 10.33
N LEU A 502 18.75 -20.27 9.27
CA LEU A 502 18.06 -21.54 9.34
C LEU A 502 18.92 -22.66 9.95
N ARG A 503 20.25 -22.62 9.75
CA ARG A 503 21.20 -23.57 10.35
C ARG A 503 21.28 -23.43 11.88
N ASP A 504 21.12 -22.21 12.38
CA ASP A 504 21.31 -21.86 13.79
C ASP A 504 19.99 -21.81 14.60
N LEU A 505 18.84 -22.06 13.97
CA LEU A 505 17.53 -21.93 14.63
C LEU A 505 17.28 -22.98 15.72
N PRO A 506 16.69 -22.59 16.88
CA PRO A 506 16.19 -23.55 17.86
C PRO A 506 15.11 -24.46 17.29
N ALA A 507 15.08 -25.74 17.70
CA ALA A 507 14.14 -26.74 17.17
C ALA A 507 12.65 -26.34 17.24
N VAL A 508 12.22 -25.60 18.28
CA VAL A 508 10.85 -25.08 18.41
C VAL A 508 10.53 -24.05 17.32
N GLN A 509 11.48 -23.15 17.05
CA GLN A 509 11.34 -22.13 16.02
C GLN A 509 11.40 -22.75 14.62
N LEU A 510 12.30 -23.72 14.40
CA LEU A 510 12.36 -24.49 13.15
C LEU A 510 11.03 -25.20 12.88
N ARG A 511 10.43 -25.87 13.87
CA ARG A 511 9.13 -26.53 13.70
C ARG A 511 8.02 -25.54 13.33
N LYS A 512 7.98 -24.38 13.99
CA LYS A 512 7.02 -23.31 13.68
C LYS A 512 7.18 -22.83 12.23
N LEU A 513 8.42 -22.63 11.80
CA LEU A 513 8.78 -22.24 10.43
C LEU A 513 8.39 -23.33 9.42
N LEU A 514 8.72 -24.60 9.65
CA LEU A 514 8.35 -25.70 8.75
C LEU A 514 6.83 -25.88 8.63
N LYS A 515 6.07 -25.60 9.69
CA LYS A 515 4.59 -25.54 9.63
C LYS A 515 4.10 -24.36 8.77
N GLY A 516 4.82 -23.26 8.73
CA GLY A 516 4.57 -22.15 7.81
C GLY A 516 4.80 -22.57 6.36
N TRP A 517 5.97 -23.17 6.08
CA TRP A 517 6.31 -23.73 4.77
C TRP A 517 5.30 -24.77 4.28
N GLU A 518 4.78 -25.62 5.17
CA GLU A 518 3.75 -26.61 4.82
C GLU A 518 2.50 -25.94 4.23
N LYS A 519 2.10 -24.76 4.75
CA LYS A 519 0.95 -24.00 4.25
C LYS A 519 1.19 -23.43 2.85
N TYR A 520 2.39 -22.94 2.57
CA TYR A 520 2.71 -22.35 1.26
C TYR A 520 2.94 -23.39 0.17
N THR A 521 3.47 -24.55 0.54
CA THR A 521 3.95 -25.55 -0.43
C THR A 521 2.87 -26.48 -0.96
N VAL A 522 1.61 -26.37 -0.50
CA VAL A 522 0.49 -27.26 -0.87
C VAL A 522 0.36 -27.44 -2.39
N ASN A 523 0.58 -26.37 -3.16
CA ASN A 523 0.42 -26.38 -4.62
C ASN A 523 1.65 -26.93 -5.38
N VAL A 524 2.73 -27.31 -4.68
CA VAL A 524 3.95 -27.89 -5.27
C VAL A 524 4.32 -29.17 -4.51
N PRO A 525 3.74 -30.34 -4.90
CA PRO A 525 3.91 -31.60 -4.19
C PRO A 525 5.38 -31.98 -3.92
N GLN A 526 6.26 -31.72 -4.88
CA GLN A 526 7.69 -32.02 -4.80
C GLN A 526 8.40 -31.33 -3.63
N ILE A 527 7.98 -30.11 -3.29
CA ILE A 527 8.51 -29.35 -2.16
C ILE A 527 7.75 -29.76 -0.90
N HIS A 528 6.42 -29.85 -1.00
CA HIS A 528 5.53 -30.19 0.11
C HIS A 528 5.90 -31.50 0.81
N ASP A 529 6.17 -32.57 0.05
CA ASP A 529 6.52 -33.87 0.59
C ASP A 529 7.86 -33.84 1.34
N LYS A 530 8.83 -33.05 0.84
CA LYS A 530 10.13 -32.85 1.51
C LYS A 530 9.96 -32.06 2.82
N VAL A 531 9.10 -31.04 2.83
CA VAL A 531 8.78 -30.28 4.05
C VAL A 531 8.08 -31.16 5.08
N LYS A 532 7.10 -31.97 4.68
CA LYS A 532 6.42 -32.93 5.57
C LYS A 532 7.37 -33.96 6.15
N LYS A 533 8.31 -34.48 5.33
CA LYS A 533 9.35 -35.39 5.80
C LYS A 533 10.21 -34.73 6.89
N LEU A 534 10.69 -33.51 6.66
CA LEU A 534 11.45 -32.76 7.68
C LEU A 534 10.63 -32.52 8.95
N LEU A 535 9.34 -32.18 8.82
CA LEU A 535 8.47 -31.95 9.97
C LEU A 535 8.30 -33.21 10.84
N SER A 536 8.28 -34.40 10.22
CA SER A 536 8.21 -35.68 10.93
C SER A 536 9.51 -36.05 11.67
N GLU A 537 10.65 -35.53 11.21
CA GLU A 537 11.97 -35.71 11.83
C GLU A 537 12.17 -34.78 13.04
N VAL A 538 11.48 -33.62 13.09
CA VAL A 538 11.52 -32.70 14.25
C VAL A 538 10.57 -33.17 15.35
N LYS A 539 11.04 -34.10 16.20
CA LYS A 539 10.28 -34.59 17.38
C LYS A 539 10.57 -33.76 18.64
N PHE A 540 9.51 -33.34 19.33
CA PHE A 540 9.56 -32.91 20.72
C PHE A 540 8.83 -33.95 21.58
N GLU A 541 9.45 -34.39 22.68
CA GLU A 541 8.69 -35.01 23.78
C GLU A 541 7.92 -33.87 24.46
N ASP A 542 6.61 -33.83 24.27
CA ASP A 542 5.73 -33.02 25.13
C ASP A 542 5.87 -33.52 26.56
N GLY A 543 6.09 -32.60 27.49
CA GLY A 543 6.21 -32.89 28.91
C GLY A 543 4.95 -33.53 29.47
N LYS A 544 4.88 -34.87 29.46
CA LYS A 544 4.03 -35.68 30.32
C LYS A 544 4.77 -36.94 30.75
N SER A 545 5.59 -36.80 31.79
CA SER A 545 5.88 -37.84 32.79
C SER A 545 6.78 -37.24 33.88
N LEU A 546 6.19 -36.39 34.72
CA LEU A 546 6.73 -36.18 36.06
C LEU A 546 6.07 -37.22 36.96
N GLY A 547 6.76 -38.33 37.20
CA GLY A 547 6.32 -39.37 38.12
C GLY A 547 7.24 -40.58 38.02
N GLN A 548 8.06 -40.78 39.06
CA GLN A 548 9.03 -41.87 39.27
C GLN A 548 10.27 -41.82 38.35
N ASP A 549 11.53 -41.78 38.79
CA ASP A 549 12.11 -42.08 40.10
C ASP A 549 13.37 -41.22 40.38
N LEU A 550 13.45 -40.67 41.61
CA LEU A 550 14.66 -40.08 42.18
C LEU A 550 15.53 -41.21 42.74
N SER A 551 16.55 -41.62 41.98
CA SER A 551 17.90 -41.98 42.44
C SER A 551 18.56 -42.93 41.44
N THR A 552 19.47 -42.41 40.61
CA THR A 552 20.80 -42.98 40.29
C THR A 552 21.38 -42.39 38.99
N ILE A 553 22.60 -41.84 39.14
CA ILE A 553 23.66 -41.69 38.12
C ILE A 553 23.62 -40.41 37.23
N SER A 554 24.15 -39.35 37.84
CA SER A 554 24.59 -38.06 37.28
C SER A 554 25.82 -38.16 36.33
N LYS A 555 25.84 -39.07 35.36
CA LYS A 555 26.89 -39.10 34.31
C LYS A 555 26.41 -39.31 32.87
N ARG A 556 25.10 -39.53 32.62
CA ARG A 556 24.52 -39.72 31.27
C ARG A 556 23.81 -38.49 30.67
N HIS A 557 23.65 -37.41 31.45
CA HIS A 557 22.95 -36.21 30.96
C HIS A 557 23.78 -35.36 29.99
N ALA A 558 25.12 -35.42 30.04
CA ALA A 558 25.99 -34.70 29.11
C ALA A 558 26.00 -35.33 27.71
N SER A 559 26.08 -36.67 27.60
CA SER A 559 26.08 -37.36 26.30
C SER A 559 24.72 -37.30 25.61
N ARG A 560 23.62 -37.43 26.36
CA ARG A 560 22.26 -37.34 25.80
C ARG A 560 21.88 -35.91 25.37
N LYS A 561 22.43 -34.88 26.03
CA LYS A 561 22.33 -33.48 25.56
C LYS A 561 23.16 -33.25 24.30
N HIS A 562 24.35 -33.82 24.21
CA HIS A 562 25.20 -33.71 23.02
C HIS A 562 24.53 -34.35 21.78
N LEU A 563 24.01 -35.57 21.92
CA LEU A 563 23.26 -36.27 20.87
C LEU A 563 22.02 -35.49 20.41
N LYS A 564 21.22 -34.93 21.35
CA LYS A 564 20.05 -34.11 21.00
C LYS A 564 20.43 -32.80 20.28
N ILE A 565 21.59 -32.21 20.58
CA ILE A 565 22.10 -31.01 19.91
C ILE A 565 22.62 -31.35 18.50
N GLU A 566 23.32 -32.48 18.34
CA GLU A 566 23.79 -32.96 17.02
C GLU A 566 22.63 -33.34 16.10
N ASP A 567 21.61 -34.05 16.61
CA ASP A 567 20.41 -34.40 15.84
C ASP A 567 19.62 -33.16 15.40
N SER A 568 19.48 -32.15 16.27
CA SER A 568 18.85 -30.87 15.91
C SER A 568 19.64 -30.13 14.83
N LYS A 569 20.97 -30.08 14.94
CA LYS A 569 21.82 -29.44 13.91
C LYS A 569 21.75 -30.18 12.58
N ALA A 570 21.65 -31.51 12.58
CA ALA A 570 21.50 -32.30 11.37
C ALA A 570 20.19 -32.00 10.64
N VAL A 571 19.07 -31.85 11.37
CA VAL A 571 17.78 -31.49 10.76
C VAL A 571 17.78 -30.04 10.25
N ASN A 572 18.38 -29.10 10.99
CA ASN A 572 18.57 -27.72 10.53
C ASN A 572 19.37 -27.67 9.21
N GLU A 573 20.45 -28.45 9.11
CA GLU A 573 21.26 -28.51 7.90
C GLU A 573 20.50 -29.13 6.71
N LYS A 574 19.65 -30.13 6.94
CA LYS A 574 18.75 -30.66 5.90
C LYS A 574 17.75 -29.60 5.44
N ALA A 575 17.21 -28.80 6.35
CA ALA A 575 16.29 -27.70 6.02
C ALA A 575 17.00 -26.60 5.20
N ALA A 576 18.22 -26.23 5.58
CA ALA A 576 19.05 -25.28 4.81
C ALA A 576 19.35 -25.79 3.40
N LYS A 577 19.74 -27.06 3.25
CA LYS A 577 19.96 -27.70 1.94
C LYS A 577 18.70 -27.75 1.08
N LEU A 578 17.54 -27.98 1.70
CA LEU A 578 16.26 -27.92 1.00
C LEU A 578 16.00 -26.51 0.46
N LEU A 579 16.20 -25.48 1.28
CA LEU A 579 16.01 -24.08 0.88
C LEU A 579 16.97 -23.66 -0.22
N GLU A 580 18.25 -24.01 -0.12
CA GLU A 580 19.24 -23.78 -1.19
C GLU A 580 18.85 -24.48 -2.50
N SER A 581 18.34 -25.72 -2.40
CA SER A 581 17.81 -26.43 -3.57
C SER A 581 16.57 -25.76 -4.15
N MET A 582 15.70 -25.18 -3.30
CA MET A 582 14.52 -24.47 -3.75
C MET A 582 14.90 -23.20 -4.51
N VAL A 583 15.83 -22.41 -3.97
CA VAL A 583 16.36 -21.20 -4.61
C VAL A 583 16.94 -21.52 -5.99
N ARG A 584 17.78 -22.56 -6.09
CA ARG A 584 18.42 -22.94 -7.35
C ARG A 584 17.43 -23.42 -8.41
N ASN A 585 16.42 -24.19 -8.02
CA ASN A 585 15.58 -24.91 -8.97
C ASN A 585 14.28 -24.17 -9.34
N TYR A 586 13.79 -23.28 -8.48
CA TYR A 586 12.45 -22.68 -8.63
C TYR A 586 12.45 -21.15 -8.53
N MET A 587 13.57 -20.51 -8.14
CA MET A 587 13.64 -19.05 -8.00
C MET A 587 14.22 -18.39 -9.27
N GLN A 588 13.63 -18.68 -10.43
CA GLN A 588 13.98 -18.03 -11.69
C GLN A 588 13.32 -16.64 -11.77
N PRO A 589 14.08 -15.54 -11.95
CA PRO A 589 13.50 -14.21 -12.09
C PRO A 589 12.58 -14.09 -13.31
N LEU A 590 11.54 -13.27 -13.18
CA LEU A 590 10.54 -13.06 -14.23
C LEU A 590 11.16 -12.64 -15.56
N GLU A 591 12.22 -11.83 -15.52
CA GLU A 591 12.92 -11.32 -16.71
C GLU A 591 13.68 -12.41 -17.49
N CYS A 592 13.82 -13.62 -16.94
CA CYS A 592 14.47 -14.75 -17.59
C CYS A 592 13.48 -15.70 -18.29
N VAL A 593 12.18 -15.43 -18.24
CA VAL A 593 11.10 -16.26 -18.80
C VAL A 593 10.63 -15.66 -20.14
N PRO A 594 10.28 -16.44 -21.17
CA PRO A 594 9.71 -15.90 -22.41
C PRO A 594 8.36 -15.19 -22.14
N PHE A 595 8.05 -14.18 -22.96
CA PHE A 595 6.84 -13.36 -22.89
C PHE A 595 6.69 -12.50 -21.64
N HIS A 596 7.75 -12.34 -20.84
CA HIS A 596 7.66 -11.57 -19.61
C HIS A 596 7.32 -10.09 -19.85
N GLU A 597 7.61 -9.53 -21.02
CA GLU A 597 7.26 -8.14 -21.37
C GLU A 597 5.75 -7.89 -21.32
N ILE A 598 4.92 -8.93 -21.53
CA ILE A 598 3.45 -8.82 -21.44
C ILE A 598 3.02 -8.51 -19.99
N VAL A 599 3.76 -9.05 -19.01
CA VAL A 599 3.38 -9.03 -17.60
C VAL A 599 4.26 -8.14 -16.73
N CYS A 600 5.45 -7.77 -17.20
CA CYS A 600 6.51 -7.16 -16.41
C CYS A 600 6.92 -5.80 -16.99
N PHE A 601 6.74 -4.74 -16.19
CA PHE A 601 7.24 -3.42 -16.56
C PHE A 601 8.74 -3.26 -16.27
N LYS A 602 9.50 -2.66 -17.21
CA LYS A 602 10.96 -2.53 -17.12
C LYS A 602 11.55 -1.12 -17.19
N ASN A 603 10.83 -0.15 -17.74
CA ASN A 603 11.42 1.11 -18.16
C ASN A 603 11.50 2.13 -17.01
N VAL A 604 12.65 2.19 -16.34
CA VAL A 604 12.90 3.15 -15.24
C VAL A 604 12.95 4.61 -15.74
N ASN A 605 13.45 4.86 -16.95
CA ASN A 605 13.59 6.22 -17.49
C ASN A 605 12.22 6.89 -17.65
N ALA A 606 11.21 6.13 -18.09
CA ALA A 606 9.83 6.60 -18.18
C ALA A 606 9.25 6.99 -16.81
N LEU A 607 9.70 6.36 -15.71
CA LEU A 607 9.29 6.72 -14.36
C LEU A 607 9.98 7.98 -13.87
N GLN A 608 11.25 8.18 -14.19
CA GLN A 608 12.00 9.38 -13.83
C GLN A 608 11.41 10.64 -14.47
N THR A 609 10.84 10.54 -15.68
CA THR A 609 10.18 11.67 -16.35
C THR A 609 8.81 12.03 -15.78
N VAL A 610 8.17 11.11 -15.05
CA VAL A 610 6.79 11.26 -14.53
C VAL A 610 6.76 11.48 -13.00
N SER A 611 7.83 11.10 -12.29
CA SER A 611 7.91 11.14 -10.83
C SER A 611 8.60 12.41 -10.27
N VAL A 612 8.70 13.47 -11.09
CA VAL A 612 9.20 14.81 -10.69
C VAL A 612 8.04 15.72 -10.33
#